data_AF-A0A858R0E1-F1
#
_entry.id   AF-A0A858R0E1-F1
#
_cell.length_a   1.000
_cell.length_b   1.000
_cell.length_c   1.000
_cell.angle_alpha   90.00
_cell.angle_beta   90.00
_cell.angle_gamma   90.00
#
_symmetry.space_group_name_H-M   'P 1'
#
loop_
_entity.id
_entity.type
_entity.pdbx_description
1 polymer ?
#
loop_
_entity_poly.entity_id
_entity_poly.type
_entity_poly.pdbx_seq_one_letter_code
_entity_poly.pdbx_strand_id
1 'polypeptide(L)'
;MNLEDSIKIVISVINTVLEGKEEITEDKQLIGGESLLDSMKLVEVCLALEDLADEHGFEFDWTSEVAMSKSRSMFRNVAALAEEFANQSEV
;
A
#
# COMPACT_ATOMS: atom_id res chain seq x y z
N MET A 1 0.33 12.23 7.99
CA MET A 1 1.07 11.09 8.60
C MET A 1 2.52 11.15 8.14
N ASN A 2 3.51 10.65 8.90
CA ASN A 2 4.90 10.61 8.40
C ASN A 2 5.15 9.38 7.53
N LEU A 3 6.07 9.47 6.56
CA LEU A 3 6.42 8.37 5.66
C LEU A 3 6.84 7.09 6.41
N GLU A 4 7.60 7.20 7.50
CA GLU A 4 8.04 6.04 8.29
C GLU A 4 6.86 5.29 8.93
N ASP A 5 5.81 6.00 9.34
CA ASP A 5 4.61 5.39 9.91
C ASP A 5 3.78 4.73 8.81
N SER A 6 3.61 5.40 7.67
CA SER A 6 2.94 4.81 6.51
C SER A 6 3.63 3.54 6.01
N ILE A 7 4.98 3.51 6.00
CA ILE A 7 5.74 2.31 5.61
C ILE A 7 5.42 1.14 6.55
N LYS A 8 5.41 1.38 7.86
CA LYS A 8 5.07 0.34 8.85
C LYS A 8 3.64 -0.16 8.67
N ILE A 9 2.70 0.75 8.41
CA ILE A 9 1.29 0.40 8.18
C ILE A 9 1.18 -0.51 6.96
N VAL A 10 1.72 -0.08 5.81
CA VAL A 10 1.67 -0.85 4.56
C VAL A 10 2.36 -2.21 4.71
N ILE A 11 3.54 -2.27 5.32
CA ILE A 11 4.25 -3.54 5.61
C ILE A 11 3.40 -4.43 6.51
N SER A 12 2.76 -3.88 7.54
CA SER A 12 1.93 -4.64 8.48
C SER A 12 0.70 -5.23 7.79
N VAL A 13 0.03 -4.45 6.95
CA VAL A 13 -1.13 -4.89 6.16
C VAL A 13 -0.72 -6.02 5.22
N ILE A 14 0.35 -5.83 4.45
CA ILE A 14 0.84 -6.83 3.52
C ILE A 14 1.25 -8.11 4.25
N ASN A 15 1.96 -7.99 5.38
CA ASN A 15 2.30 -9.15 6.21
C ASN A 15 1.07 -9.88 6.74
N THR A 16 0.02 -9.15 7.11
CA THR A 16 -1.23 -9.74 7.60
C THR A 16 -1.92 -10.53 6.50
N VAL A 17 -2.04 -9.97 5.30
CA VAL A 17 -2.62 -10.65 4.13
C VAL A 17 -1.78 -11.86 3.69
N LEU A 18 -0.46 -11.79 3.85
CA LEU A 18 0.46 -12.89 3.56
C LEU A 18 0.63 -13.88 4.72
N GLU A 19 -0.11 -13.71 5.82
CA GLU A 19 -0.04 -14.55 7.01
C GLU A 19 1.40 -14.67 7.59
N GLY A 20 2.21 -13.63 7.43
CA GLY A 20 3.61 -13.59 7.89
C GLY A 20 4.54 -14.60 7.20
N LYS A 21 4.18 -15.09 6.02
CA LYS A 21 4.94 -16.12 5.29
C LYS A 21 6.22 -15.61 4.65
N GLU A 22 6.38 -14.30 4.50
CA GLU A 22 7.53 -13.68 3.83
C GLU A 22 8.00 -12.41 4.54
N GLU A 23 9.30 -12.18 4.55
CA GLU A 23 9.87 -10.90 4.96
C GLU A 23 9.57 -9.85 3.88
N ILE A 24 8.91 -8.76 4.29
CA ILE A 24 8.50 -7.65 3.42
C ILE A 24 9.41 -6.46 3.69
N THR A 25 10.12 -6.04 2.65
CA THR A 25 11.01 -4.87 2.68
C THR A 25 10.42 -3.73 1.86
N GLU A 26 10.84 -2.50 2.14
CA GLU A 26 10.39 -1.28 1.43
C GLU A 26 10.60 -1.32 -0.09
N ASP A 27 11.66 -1.99 -0.57
CA ASP A 27 11.97 -2.09 -2.00
C ASP A 27 11.26 -3.25 -2.72
N LYS A 28 10.55 -4.12 -1.98
CA LYS A 28 9.94 -5.32 -2.59
C LYS A 28 8.78 -4.96 -3.51
N GLN A 29 8.72 -5.62 -4.67
CA GLN A 29 7.70 -5.36 -5.68
C GLN A 29 6.35 -5.97 -5.28
N LEU A 30 5.30 -5.15 -5.37
CA LEU A 30 3.92 -5.59 -5.04
C LEU A 30 3.23 -6.23 -6.25
N ILE A 31 3.45 -5.71 -7.45
CA ILE A 31 2.89 -6.22 -8.72
C ILE A 31 3.99 -6.45 -9.76
N GLY A 32 3.79 -7.42 -10.68
CA GLY A 32 4.76 -7.76 -11.73
C GLY A 32 5.15 -9.24 -11.78
N GLY A 33 6.19 -9.58 -12.54
CA GLY A 33 6.61 -10.98 -12.75
C GLY A 33 7.19 -11.69 -11.52
N GLU A 34 7.68 -10.92 -10.54
CA GLU A 34 8.19 -11.41 -9.24
C GLU A 34 7.34 -10.85 -8.07
N SER A 35 6.06 -10.57 -8.31
CA SER A 35 5.18 -9.94 -7.32
C SER A 35 4.92 -10.81 -6.10
N LEU A 36 4.93 -10.18 -4.93
CA LEU A 36 4.41 -10.76 -3.68
C LEU A 36 2.90 -11.02 -3.71
N LEU A 37 2.15 -10.14 -4.38
CA LEU A 37 0.69 -10.12 -4.32
C LEU A 37 0.08 -10.67 -5.60
N ASP A 38 -0.64 -11.78 -5.47
CA ASP A 38 -1.59 -12.24 -6.48
C ASP A 38 -2.80 -11.28 -6.53
N SER A 39 -3.57 -11.30 -7.61
CA SER A 39 -4.72 -10.38 -7.80
C SER A 39 -5.71 -10.37 -6.63
N MET A 40 -5.92 -11.50 -5.96
CA MET A 40 -6.80 -11.58 -4.78
C MET A 40 -6.20 -10.86 -3.56
N LYS A 41 -4.93 -11.12 -3.25
CA LYS A 41 -4.23 -10.51 -2.13
C LYS A 41 -4.10 -9.00 -2.31
N LEU A 42 -3.94 -8.54 -3.55
CA LEU A 42 -3.90 -7.12 -3.86
C LEU A 42 -5.21 -6.43 -3.45
N VAL A 43 -6.36 -7.04 -3.75
CA VAL A 43 -7.67 -6.52 -3.34
C VAL A 43 -7.80 -6.50 -1.81
N GLU A 44 -7.34 -7.54 -1.12
CA GLU A 44 -7.36 -7.57 0.36
C GLU A 44 -6.48 -6.47 0.96
N VAL A 45 -5.29 -6.23 0.41
CA VAL A 45 -4.41 -5.12 0.83
C VAL A 45 -5.09 -3.78 0.59
N CYS A 46 -5.75 -3.59 -0.55
CA CYS A 46 -6.47 -2.35 -0.86
C CYS A 46 -7.56 -2.06 0.17
N LEU A 47 -8.43 -3.03 0.43
CA LEU A 47 -9.53 -2.90 1.39
C LEU A 47 -8.99 -2.61 2.81
N ALA A 48 -7.97 -3.34 3.24
CA ALA A 48 -7.38 -3.13 4.56
C ALA A 48 -6.74 -1.75 4.72
N LEU A 49 -6.13 -1.20 3.66
CA LEU A 49 -5.60 0.16 3.67
C LEU A 49 -6.69 1.22 3.65
N GLU A 50 -7.80 1.00 2.95
CA GLU A 50 -8.98 1.88 3.00
C GLU A 50 -9.56 1.95 4.42
N ASP A 51 -9.79 0.80 5.05
CA ASP A 51 -10.25 0.73 6.45
C ASP A 51 -9.30 1.49 7.38
N LEU A 52 -7.99 1.28 7.25
CA LEU A 52 -6.99 1.97 8.08
C LEU A 52 -6.95 3.47 7.82
N ALA A 53 -7.09 3.91 6.57
CA ALA A 53 -7.16 5.32 6.24
C ALA A 53 -8.36 5.98 6.92
N ASP A 54 -9.53 5.34 6.87
CA ASP A 54 -10.75 5.81 7.51
C ASP A 54 -10.56 5.88 9.04
N GLU A 55 -9.93 4.88 9.66
CA GLU A 55 -9.55 4.91 11.08
C GLU A 55 -8.59 6.06 11.42
N HIS A 56 -7.74 6.45 10.47
CA HIS A 56 -6.84 7.59 10.59
C HIS A 56 -7.51 8.94 10.23
N GLY A 57 -8.78 8.93 9.83
CA GLY A 57 -9.59 10.13 9.59
C GLY A 57 -9.47 10.71 8.19
N PHE A 58 -9.04 9.93 7.20
CA PHE A 58 -9.00 10.33 5.79
C PHE A 58 -9.47 9.22 4.86
N GLU A 59 -10.04 9.56 3.71
CA GLU A 59 -10.43 8.56 2.71
C GLU A 59 -9.26 8.31 1.77
N PHE A 60 -8.80 7.06 1.63
CA PHE A 60 -7.75 6.73 0.69
C PHE A 60 -8.33 6.49 -0.71
N ASP A 61 -7.96 7.36 -1.65
CA ASP A 61 -8.44 7.30 -3.02
C ASP A 61 -7.44 6.59 -3.95
N TRP A 62 -7.86 5.44 -4.48
CA TRP A 62 -7.12 4.69 -5.49
C TRP A 62 -7.25 5.27 -6.90
N THR A 63 -8.23 6.15 -7.12
CA THR A 63 -8.60 6.63 -8.47
C THR A 63 -8.05 8.01 -8.81
N SER A 64 -7.36 8.65 -7.86
CA SER A 64 -6.79 9.99 -8.01
C SER A 64 -5.98 10.07 -9.30
N GLU A 65 -6.01 11.20 -10.01
CA GLU A 65 -5.22 11.39 -11.24
C GLU A 65 -3.72 11.13 -11.02
N VAL A 66 -3.24 11.34 -9.79
CA VAL A 66 -1.90 10.96 -9.34
C VAL A 66 -1.77 9.43 -9.31
N ALA A 67 -2.71 8.74 -8.68
CA ALA A 67 -2.77 7.28 -8.57
C ALA A 67 -3.04 6.56 -9.89
N MET A 68 -3.78 7.14 -10.84
CA MET A 68 -4.05 6.60 -12.17
C MET A 68 -2.88 6.79 -13.14
N SER A 69 -2.28 7.99 -13.17
CA SER A 69 -1.07 8.24 -13.96
C SER A 69 0.13 7.44 -13.43
N LYS A 70 0.14 7.19 -12.11
CA LYS A 70 1.13 6.39 -11.40
C LYS A 70 0.63 4.99 -11.00
N SER A 71 -0.43 4.41 -11.57
CA SER A 71 -0.93 3.10 -11.08
C SER A 71 0.12 2.00 -11.18
N ARG A 72 0.98 2.10 -12.20
CA ARG A 72 2.18 1.24 -12.34
C ARG A 72 3.31 1.58 -11.38
N SER A 73 3.33 2.78 -10.81
CA SER A 73 4.36 3.29 -9.91
C SER A 73 4.02 3.13 -8.42
N MET A 74 2.75 3.30 -8.00
CA MET A 74 2.36 3.11 -6.58
C MET A 74 2.50 1.66 -6.13
N PHE A 75 2.09 0.71 -6.98
CA PHE A 75 2.27 -0.71 -6.70
C PHE A 75 3.67 -1.23 -7.11
N ARG A 76 4.60 -0.35 -7.49
CA ARG A 76 5.93 -0.76 -7.94
C ARG A 76 6.73 -1.40 -6.82
N ASN A 77 6.64 -0.84 -5.61
CA ASN A 77 7.19 -1.37 -4.38
C ASN A 77 6.43 -0.83 -3.16
N VAL A 78 6.73 -1.41 -1.99
CA VAL A 78 6.12 -1.03 -0.71
C VAL A 78 6.33 0.46 -0.39
N ALA A 79 7.53 0.99 -0.65
CA ALA A 79 7.86 2.39 -0.39
C ALA A 79 6.95 3.36 -1.17
N ALA A 80 6.70 3.08 -2.46
CA ALA A 80 5.85 3.92 -3.30
C ALA A 80 4.39 3.93 -2.85
N LEU A 81 3.88 2.78 -2.38
CA LEU A 81 2.52 2.70 -1.82
C LEU A 81 2.41 3.49 -0.51
N ALA A 82 3.41 3.35 0.37
CA ALA A 82 3.46 4.07 1.64
C ALA A 82 3.62 5.59 1.45
N GLU A 83 4.38 6.02 0.44
CA GLU A 83 4.51 7.43 0.08
C GLU A 83 3.15 8.02 -0.31
N GLU A 84 2.38 7.32 -1.15
CA GLU A 84 1.04 7.80 -1.52
C GLU A 84 0.10 7.81 -0.31
N PHE A 85 0.15 6.79 0.55
CA PHE A 85 -0.63 6.75 1.79
C PHE A 85 -0.30 7.92 2.72
N ALA A 86 0.99 8.25 2.87
CA ALA A 86 1.43 9.43 3.62
C ALA A 86 0.89 10.72 2.98
N ASN A 87 1.08 10.90 1.67
CA ASN A 87 0.66 12.11 0.97
C ASN A 87 -0.85 12.35 1.10
N GLN A 88 -1.67 11.32 0.94
CA GLN A 88 -3.13 11.43 1.05
C GLN A 88 -3.61 11.68 2.48
N SER A 89 -2.86 11.21 3.47
CA SER A 89 -3.17 11.48 4.89
C SER A 89 -2.87 12.91 5.36
N GLU A 90 -2.15 13.69 4.56
CA GLU A 90 -1.82 15.09 4.86
C GLU A 90 -2.86 16.08 4.29
N VAL A 91 -3.88 15.58 3.59
CA VAL A 91 -4.90 16.36 2.88
C VAL A 91 -6.04 16.81 3.78
#